data_AF-A0AAW4L9T6-F1
#
_entry.id   AF-A0AAW4L9T6-F1
#
_cell.length_a   1.000
_cell.length_b   1.000
_cell.length_c   1.000
_cell.angle_alpha   90.00
_cell.angle_beta   90.00
_cell.angle_gamma   90.00
#
_symmetry.space_group_name_H-M   'P 1'
#
loop_
_entity.id
_entity.type
_entity.pdbx_description
1 polymer ?
#
loop_
_entity_poly.entity_id
_entity_poly.type
_entity_poly.pdbx_seq_one_letter_code
_entity_poly.pdbx_strand_id
1 'polypeptide(L)'
;MYYSNSGSGSVSADWGTLNSDNSTSTAGLGTFKLTFTGAGDYKAGAYLDMEIDQYVNSWWNETGIAHNTAAQDARLSWQFLAPLVGDPIDLNPLLNLDNSILAGPADMAVALLWNFSLTAGQKATITFNSKTAAPEAGFFLQQYDNGILDGEQLSDPASVFFSSSISVTNIDNNNPVPEPSTIVLLGAGLASLGLYARRRNKN
;
A
#
# COMPACT_ATOMS: atom_id res chain seq x y z
N MET A 1 -7.34 6.92 -5.96
CA MET A 1 -6.08 6.14 -5.91
C MET A 1 -5.41 6.19 -7.27
N TYR A 2 -4.07 6.25 -7.38
CA TYR A 2 -3.37 6.38 -8.67
C TYR A 2 -2.17 5.43 -8.79
N TYR A 3 -1.97 4.89 -9.99
CA TYR A 3 -0.79 4.12 -10.39
C TYR A 3 -0.37 4.52 -11.82
N SER A 4 0.92 4.72 -12.03
CA SER A 4 1.50 4.77 -13.38
C SER A 4 2.76 3.93 -13.46
N ASN A 5 2.81 3.07 -14.48
CA ASN A 5 3.98 2.31 -14.86
C ASN A 5 4.57 2.89 -16.15
N SER A 6 5.87 3.18 -16.18
CA SER A 6 6.60 3.42 -17.44
C SER A 6 7.31 2.18 -17.98
N GLY A 7 7.22 1.04 -17.27
CA GLY A 7 7.84 -0.24 -17.64
C GLY A 7 6.90 -1.19 -18.39
N SER A 8 7.46 -1.93 -19.35
CA SER A 8 6.78 -2.85 -20.29
C SER A 8 6.25 -4.16 -19.67
N GLY A 9 6.03 -4.22 -18.36
CA GLY A 9 5.49 -5.39 -17.69
C GLY A 9 3.96 -5.41 -17.74
N SER A 10 3.37 -6.54 -18.13
CA SER A 10 1.92 -6.78 -18.03
C SER A 10 1.50 -6.81 -16.57
N VAL A 11 1.17 -5.64 -16.01
CA VAL A 11 0.56 -5.55 -14.69
C VAL A 11 -0.95 -5.53 -14.91
N SER A 12 -1.64 -6.58 -14.43
CA SER A 12 -3.08 -6.52 -14.23
C SER A 12 -3.35 -5.29 -13.37
N ALA A 13 -4.02 -4.29 -13.93
CA ALA A 13 -4.48 -3.11 -13.20
C ALA A 13 -5.61 -3.55 -12.26
N ASP A 14 -5.27 -4.36 -11.27
CA ASP A 14 -6.17 -4.70 -10.19
C ASP A 14 -6.07 -3.53 -9.22
N TRP A 15 -6.96 -2.55 -9.42
CA TRP A 15 -7.33 -1.63 -8.37
C TRP A 15 -7.71 -2.51 -7.19
N GLY A 16 -6.84 -2.62 -6.19
CA GLY A 16 -7.20 -3.35 -4.99
C GLY A 16 -8.50 -2.74 -4.49
N THR A 17 -9.58 -3.53 -4.54
CA THR A 17 -10.89 -3.09 -4.10
C THR A 17 -10.76 -2.65 -2.65
N LEU A 18 -11.07 -1.38 -2.37
CA LEU A 18 -11.28 -0.95 -1.00
C LEU A 18 -12.55 -1.66 -0.54
N ASN A 19 -12.40 -2.80 0.13
CA ASN A 19 -13.50 -3.36 0.92
C ASN A 19 -13.65 -2.47 2.16
N SER A 20 -14.31 -1.32 2.00
CA SER A 20 -14.90 -0.64 3.15
C SER A 20 -16.22 -1.35 3.46
N ASP A 21 -16.15 -2.47 4.18
CA ASP A 21 -17.32 -3.02 4.87
C ASP A 21 -17.59 -2.14 6.09
N ASN A 22 -18.05 -0.90 5.89
CA ASN A 22 -18.56 -0.14 7.01
C ASN A 22 -19.62 0.89 6.59
N SER A 23 -20.88 0.48 6.65
CA SER A 23 -22.06 1.35 6.65
C SER A 23 -22.32 2.00 8.02
N THR A 24 -21.33 1.99 8.92
CA THR A 24 -21.34 2.75 10.18
C THR A 24 -20.18 3.75 10.16
N SER A 25 -20.23 4.76 11.04
CA SER A 25 -19.48 6.03 11.12
C SER A 25 -17.93 5.99 11.11
N THR A 26 -17.29 5.02 10.46
CA THR A 26 -15.84 4.88 10.30
C THR A 26 -15.49 4.39 8.89
N ALA A 27 -16.04 5.06 7.87
CA ALA A 27 -15.55 4.93 6.50
C ALA A 27 -14.10 5.45 6.43
N GLY A 28 -13.20 4.72 5.77
CA GLY A 28 -11.83 5.17 5.52
C GLY A 28 -10.75 4.71 6.52
N LEU A 29 -11.10 4.11 7.67
CA LEU A 29 -10.13 3.46 8.55
C LEU A 29 -9.76 2.04 8.06
N GLY A 30 -8.51 1.64 8.26
CA GLY A 30 -8.06 0.28 8.04
C GLY A 30 -6.65 0.15 7.49
N THR A 31 -6.42 -0.98 6.82
CA THR A 31 -5.15 -1.29 6.16
C THR A 31 -5.41 -1.65 4.71
N PHE A 32 -4.66 -1.03 3.82
CA PHE A 32 -4.70 -1.31 2.39
C PHE A 32 -3.31 -1.66 1.86
N LYS A 33 -3.23 -2.57 0.90
CA LYS A 33 -1.95 -3.09 0.38
C LYS A 33 -1.90 -3.12 -1.14
N LEU A 34 -0.75 -2.76 -1.68
CA LEU A 34 -0.40 -2.92 -3.09
C LEU A 34 0.80 -3.83 -3.25
N THR A 35 0.78 -4.68 -4.27
CA THR A 35 1.93 -5.51 -4.62
C THR A 35 2.33 -5.26 -6.07
N PHE A 36 3.61 -4.98 -6.28
CA PHE A 36 4.21 -4.75 -7.58
C PHE A 36 5.24 -5.82 -7.88
N THR A 37 5.28 -6.29 -9.11
CA THR A 37 6.24 -7.27 -9.61
C THR A 37 6.77 -6.81 -10.97
N GLY A 38 7.91 -7.36 -11.35
CA GLY A 38 8.62 -6.98 -12.58
C GLY A 38 9.69 -5.92 -12.31
N ALA A 39 10.66 -5.84 -13.21
CA ALA A 39 11.69 -4.81 -13.15
C ALA A 39 11.14 -3.49 -13.72
N GLY A 40 11.53 -2.37 -13.13
CA GLY A 40 11.13 -1.04 -13.59
C GLY A 40 11.05 -0.02 -12.46
N ASP A 41 10.71 1.22 -12.84
CA ASP A 41 10.41 2.30 -11.91
C ASP A 41 8.90 2.40 -11.70
N TYR A 42 8.50 2.57 -10.45
CA TYR A 42 7.12 2.52 -10.00
C TYR A 42 6.80 3.72 -9.12
N LYS A 43 5.59 4.26 -9.32
CA LYS A 43 4.94 5.20 -8.40
C LYS A 43 3.65 4.60 -7.87
N ALA A 44 3.43 4.68 -6.57
CA ALA A 44 2.24 4.14 -5.94
C ALA A 44 1.81 5.03 -4.77
N GLY A 45 0.56 5.46 -4.77
CA GLY A 45 0.08 6.40 -3.75
C GLY A 45 -1.34 6.18 -3.30
N ALA A 46 -1.64 6.78 -2.15
CA ALA A 46 -2.96 6.88 -1.56
C ALA A 46 -3.32 8.35 -1.39
N TYR A 47 -4.60 8.65 -1.61
CA TYR A 47 -5.22 9.93 -1.30
C TYR A 47 -6.40 9.60 -0.40
N LEU A 48 -6.40 10.15 0.81
CA LEU A 48 -7.35 9.86 1.87
C LEU A 48 -7.99 11.17 2.27
N ASP A 49 -9.31 11.22 2.15
CA ASP A 49 -10.14 12.35 2.51
C ASP A 49 -11.07 11.84 3.60
N MET A 50 -10.81 12.23 4.85
CA MET A 50 -11.42 11.63 6.03
C MET A 50 -11.99 12.72 6.91
N GLU A 51 -13.31 12.74 7.05
CA GLU A 51 -14.01 13.72 7.88
C GLU A 51 -14.01 13.29 9.35
N ILE A 52 -13.47 14.14 10.24
CA ILE A 52 -13.59 13.99 11.69
C ILE A 52 -14.78 14.84 12.16
N ASP A 53 -15.76 14.22 12.82
CA ASP A 53 -16.87 14.91 13.49
C ASP A 53 -17.65 15.98 12.67
N GLN A 54 -17.66 15.90 11.32
CA GLN A 54 -18.27 16.90 10.42
C GLN A 54 -19.70 17.36 10.78
N TYR A 55 -20.50 16.49 11.42
CA TYR A 55 -21.88 16.78 11.80
C TYR A 55 -22.00 17.50 13.15
N VAL A 56 -20.91 17.60 13.91
CA VAL A 56 -20.86 18.18 15.26
C VAL A 56 -20.15 19.54 15.24
N ASN A 57 -18.98 19.63 14.62
CA ASN A 57 -18.12 20.83 14.65
C ASN A 57 -17.57 21.27 13.29
N SER A 58 -18.20 20.81 12.19
CA SER A 58 -17.89 21.13 10.79
C SER A 58 -16.75 20.32 10.18
N TRP A 59 -16.56 20.47 8.87
CA TRP A 59 -15.62 19.72 8.01
C TRP A 59 -14.31 20.48 7.73
N TRP A 60 -14.10 21.65 8.34
CA TRP A 60 -12.98 22.55 7.99
C TRP A 60 -12.12 23.00 9.18
N ASN A 61 -12.31 22.42 10.35
CA ASN A 61 -11.66 22.79 11.60
C ASN A 61 -10.52 21.82 11.98
N GLU A 62 -9.92 21.17 10.99
CA GLU A 62 -8.92 20.13 11.20
C GLU A 62 -7.50 20.65 10.99
N THR A 63 -6.53 20.00 11.63
CA THR A 63 -5.10 20.35 11.54
C THR A 63 -4.25 19.12 11.24
N GLY A 64 -3.32 19.27 10.31
CA GLY A 64 -2.35 18.26 9.93
C GLY A 64 -1.07 18.35 10.74
N ILE A 65 -0.55 17.22 11.20
CA ILE A 65 0.69 17.12 11.97
C ILE A 65 1.53 15.97 11.42
N ALA A 66 2.83 16.23 11.20
CA ALA A 66 3.79 15.20 10.81
C ALA A 66 4.68 14.83 12.00
N HIS A 67 4.71 13.54 12.33
CA HIS A 67 5.45 13.01 13.47
C HIS A 67 6.68 12.23 13.02
N ASN A 68 7.76 12.30 13.80
CA ASN A 68 9.00 11.55 13.58
C ASN A 68 9.54 11.70 12.14
N THR A 69 9.58 12.92 11.60
CA THR A 69 10.04 13.20 10.23
C THR A 69 11.46 12.71 9.95
N ALA A 70 12.32 12.63 10.96
CA ALA A 70 13.67 12.03 10.85
C ALA A 70 13.65 10.52 10.52
N ALA A 71 12.54 9.83 10.77
CA ALA A 71 12.34 8.41 10.45
C ALA A 71 11.61 8.18 9.11
N GLN A 72 11.34 9.24 8.35
CA GLN A 72 10.71 9.14 7.03
C GLN A 72 11.64 8.42 6.04
N ASP A 73 11.09 7.45 5.30
CA ASP A 73 11.81 6.81 4.19
C ASP A 73 11.97 7.81 3.03
N ALA A 74 13.17 7.95 2.49
CA ALA A 74 13.45 8.90 1.40
C ALA A 74 12.66 8.64 0.11
N ARG A 75 12.08 7.44 -0.05
CA ARG A 75 11.21 7.07 -1.18
C ARG A 75 9.75 7.50 -0.98
N LEU A 76 9.37 7.87 0.24
CA LEU A 76 8.02 8.32 0.57
C LEU A 76 7.97 9.84 0.49
N SER A 77 7.04 10.35 -0.30
CA SER A 77 6.59 11.74 -0.25
C SER A 77 5.16 11.79 0.30
N TRP A 78 4.79 12.89 0.93
CA TRP A 78 3.48 13.09 1.53
C TRP A 78 3.03 14.54 1.43
N GLN A 79 1.75 14.81 1.66
CA GLN A 79 1.24 16.17 1.76
C GLN A 79 -0.11 16.19 2.46
N PHE A 80 -0.37 17.20 3.30
CA PHE A 80 -1.74 17.60 3.63
C PHE A 80 -2.23 18.62 2.59
N LEU A 81 -3.43 18.42 2.08
CA LEU A 81 -4.02 19.18 0.99
C LEU A 81 -5.47 19.52 1.34
N ALA A 82 -6.00 20.61 0.78
CA ALA A 82 -7.44 20.82 0.81
C ALA A 82 -8.09 19.80 -0.13
N PRO A 83 -9.24 19.21 0.23
CA PRO A 83 -9.84 18.24 -0.66
C PRO A 83 -10.37 18.88 -1.93
N LEU A 84 -10.33 18.10 -2.99
CA LEU A 84 -10.81 18.51 -4.30
C LEU A 84 -12.33 18.32 -4.35
N VAL A 85 -13.09 19.37 -4.08
CA VAL A 85 -14.56 19.33 -4.21
C VAL A 85 -14.96 19.43 -5.69
N GLY A 86 -15.63 18.39 -6.20
CA GLY A 86 -16.47 18.49 -7.41
C GLY A 86 -15.80 18.36 -8.78
N ASP A 87 -14.47 18.26 -8.87
CA ASP A 87 -13.74 18.04 -10.12
C ASP A 87 -13.08 16.65 -10.14
N PRO A 88 -12.90 16.02 -11.33
CA PRO A 88 -12.05 14.84 -11.44
C PRO A 88 -10.67 15.18 -10.90
N ILE A 89 -10.19 14.39 -9.94
CA ILE A 89 -8.88 14.55 -9.29
C ILE A 89 -7.81 14.84 -10.35
N ASP A 90 -7.27 16.06 -10.38
CA ASP A 90 -6.05 16.31 -11.14
C ASP A 90 -4.95 15.47 -10.50
N LEU A 91 -4.40 14.56 -11.29
CA LEU A 91 -3.40 13.61 -10.84
C LEU A 91 -2.02 14.24 -10.76
N ASN A 92 -1.81 15.41 -11.40
CA ASN A 92 -0.51 16.09 -11.40
C ASN A 92 -0.04 16.54 -10.00
N PRO A 93 -0.90 17.12 -9.14
CA PRO A 93 -0.56 17.36 -7.74
C PRO A 93 -0.14 16.09 -7.00
N LEU A 94 -0.88 14.99 -7.19
CA LEU A 94 -0.62 13.71 -6.50
C LEU A 94 0.68 13.03 -6.94
N LEU A 95 1.28 13.47 -8.04
CA LEU A 95 2.54 12.95 -8.57
C LEU A 95 3.78 13.69 -8.07
N ASN A 96 3.60 14.86 -7.44
CA ASN A 96 4.65 15.80 -7.08
C ASN A 96 4.42 16.36 -5.65
N LEU A 97 4.27 15.46 -4.67
CA LEU A 97 4.12 15.82 -3.26
C LEU A 97 5.44 16.38 -2.70
N ASP A 98 5.35 17.40 -1.85
CA ASP A 98 6.49 18.21 -1.37
C ASP A 98 6.75 18.11 0.14
N ASN A 99 6.06 17.22 0.85
CA ASN A 99 6.15 17.04 2.31
C ASN A 99 5.69 18.29 3.10
N SER A 100 4.68 19.01 2.60
CA SER A 100 4.09 20.16 3.28
C SER A 100 2.85 19.81 4.10
N ILE A 101 2.59 20.65 5.11
CA ILE A 101 1.33 20.69 5.85
C ILE A 101 0.48 21.84 5.27
N LEU A 102 -0.81 21.59 5.00
CA LEU A 102 -1.77 22.63 4.66
C LEU A 102 -1.96 23.56 5.87
N ALA A 103 -1.84 24.87 5.68
CA ALA A 103 -2.12 25.82 6.75
C ALA A 103 -3.58 25.71 7.19
N GLY A 104 -3.81 25.48 8.48
CA GLY A 104 -5.14 25.28 9.06
C GLY A 104 -5.41 26.13 10.31
N PRO A 105 -6.61 26.00 10.92
CA PRO A 105 -7.60 24.95 10.67
C PRO A 105 -8.21 25.02 9.26
N ALA A 106 -8.34 23.87 8.60
CA ALA A 106 -8.87 23.75 7.25
C ALA A 106 -9.55 22.39 7.06
N ASP A 107 -10.24 22.25 5.93
CA ASP A 107 -10.66 20.95 5.42
C ASP A 107 -9.43 20.20 4.89
N MET A 108 -9.22 18.95 5.31
CA MET A 108 -7.96 18.25 5.12
C MET A 108 -8.09 16.85 4.51
N ALA A 109 -7.33 16.66 3.43
CA ALA A 109 -6.99 15.36 2.88
C ALA A 109 -5.48 15.07 3.01
N VAL A 110 -5.15 13.79 3.03
CA VAL A 110 -3.77 13.28 3.12
C VAL A 110 -3.40 12.54 1.83
N ALA A 111 -2.31 12.97 1.21
CA ALA A 111 -1.68 12.28 0.11
C ALA A 111 -0.38 11.60 0.56
N LEU A 112 -0.17 10.35 0.14
CA LEU A 112 1.04 9.56 0.36
C LEU A 112 1.48 8.97 -0.98
N LEU A 113 2.75 9.13 -1.34
CA LEU A 113 3.29 8.65 -2.62
C LEU A 113 4.65 7.98 -2.42
N TRP A 114 4.76 6.73 -2.84
CA TRP A 114 6.02 6.01 -2.94
C TRP A 114 6.59 6.11 -4.34
N ASN A 115 7.90 6.38 -4.44
CA ASN A 115 8.69 6.29 -5.67
C ASN A 115 9.82 5.27 -5.47
N PHE A 116 9.83 4.19 -6.24
CA PHE A 116 10.76 3.08 -6.06
C PHE A 116 11.06 2.35 -7.35
N SER A 117 12.21 1.67 -7.40
CA SER A 117 12.62 0.82 -8.51
C SER A 117 12.67 -0.64 -8.08
N LEU A 118 12.29 -1.56 -8.96
CA LEU A 118 12.49 -2.99 -8.79
C LEU A 118 13.47 -3.52 -9.84
N THR A 119 14.34 -4.44 -9.42
CA THR A 119 15.17 -5.22 -10.34
C THR A 119 14.48 -6.51 -10.76
N ALA A 120 15.05 -7.21 -11.75
CA ALA A 120 14.49 -8.47 -12.22
C ALA A 120 14.42 -9.50 -11.09
N GLY A 121 13.24 -10.10 -10.92
CA GLY A 121 12.99 -11.08 -9.85
C GLY A 121 12.68 -10.45 -8.49
N GLN A 122 12.37 -9.16 -8.41
CA GLN A 122 11.88 -8.53 -7.17
C GLN A 122 10.37 -8.28 -7.18
N LYS A 123 9.82 -8.16 -5.96
CA LYS A 123 8.48 -7.62 -5.70
C LYS A 123 8.52 -6.57 -4.60
N ALA A 124 7.64 -5.58 -4.68
CA ALA A 124 7.41 -4.60 -3.63
C ALA A 124 5.99 -4.76 -3.07
N THR A 125 5.84 -4.79 -1.76
CA THR A 125 4.55 -4.66 -1.08
C THR A 125 4.51 -3.34 -0.34
N ILE A 126 3.58 -2.46 -0.71
CA ILE A 126 3.31 -1.21 -0.01
C ILE A 126 2.08 -1.41 0.86
N THR A 127 2.17 -1.00 2.12
CA THR A 127 1.05 -1.02 3.06
C THR A 127 0.74 0.42 3.48
N PHE A 128 -0.54 0.80 3.40
CA PHE A 128 -1.07 2.05 3.94
C PHE A 128 -1.98 1.71 5.12
N ASN A 129 -1.93 2.50 6.18
CA ASN A 129 -2.79 2.35 7.35
C ASN A 129 -3.42 3.70 7.72
N SER A 130 -4.69 3.66 8.10
CA SER A 130 -5.45 4.73 8.73
C SER A 130 -6.08 4.19 10.01
N LYS A 131 -5.76 4.79 11.17
CA LYS A 131 -6.17 4.29 12.50
C LYS A 131 -6.50 5.44 13.44
N THR A 132 -7.29 5.19 14.48
CA THR A 132 -7.55 6.17 15.57
C THR A 132 -6.54 6.09 16.71
N ALA A 133 -5.62 5.11 16.67
CA ALA A 133 -4.51 4.99 17.62
C ALA A 133 -3.19 5.31 16.92
N ALA A 134 -2.36 6.13 17.55
CA ALA A 134 -1.06 6.52 17.04
C ALA A 134 -0.12 5.29 16.91
N PRO A 135 0.69 5.20 15.84
CA PRO A 135 1.77 4.22 15.76
C PRO A 135 2.80 4.43 16.89
N GLU A 136 3.30 3.34 17.47
CA GLU A 136 4.30 3.39 18.55
C GLU A 136 5.68 3.88 18.08
N ALA A 137 5.97 3.75 16.78
CA ALA A 137 7.26 4.10 16.18
C ALA A 137 7.12 4.41 14.69
N GLY A 138 8.19 4.99 14.13
CA GLY A 138 8.27 5.34 12.70
C GLY A 138 7.61 6.67 12.37
N PHE A 139 7.71 7.04 11.09
CA PHE A 139 7.05 8.21 10.54
C PHE A 139 5.54 7.99 10.36
N PHE A 140 4.75 8.97 10.77
CA PHE A 140 3.30 8.98 10.55
C PHE A 140 2.76 10.40 10.50
N LEU A 141 1.58 10.53 9.92
CA LEU A 141 0.81 11.77 9.86
C LEU A 141 -0.40 11.66 10.78
N GLN A 142 -0.85 12.79 11.30
CA GLN A 142 -2.05 12.91 12.10
C GLN A 142 -2.92 14.02 11.54
N GLN A 143 -4.18 13.70 11.28
CA GLN A 143 -5.25 14.68 11.14
C GLN A 143 -5.94 14.78 12.49
N TYR A 144 -6.02 16.00 13.00
CA TYR A 144 -6.48 16.30 14.35
C TYR A 144 -7.62 17.29 14.31
N ASP A 145 -8.67 16.97 15.07
CA ASP A 145 -9.74 17.89 15.41
C ASP A 145 -9.74 18.10 16.93
N ASN A 146 -9.78 19.36 17.36
CA ASN A 146 -9.80 19.73 18.77
C ASN A 146 -11.23 19.77 19.38
N GLY A 147 -12.27 19.53 18.58
CA GLY A 147 -13.66 19.56 19.01
C GLY A 147 -14.22 20.97 19.18
N ILE A 148 -13.50 22.02 18.76
CA ILE A 148 -13.87 23.42 18.98
C ILE A 148 -14.34 24.06 17.66
N LEU A 149 -15.53 24.67 17.69
CA LEU A 149 -16.05 25.53 16.64
C LEU A 149 -16.43 26.88 17.25
N ASP A 150 -15.98 27.98 16.64
CA ASP A 150 -16.23 29.36 17.11
C ASP A 150 -15.90 29.63 18.60
N GLY A 151 -14.93 28.89 19.14
CA GLY A 151 -14.48 29.00 20.53
C GLY A 151 -15.29 28.17 21.54
N GLU A 152 -16.29 27.42 21.09
CA GLU A 152 -17.08 26.51 21.92
C GLU A 152 -16.66 25.05 21.69
N GLN A 153 -16.57 24.27 22.77
CA GLN A 153 -16.30 22.83 22.70
C GLN A 153 -17.61 22.11 22.34
N LEU A 154 -17.66 21.50 21.16
CA LEU A 154 -18.84 20.79 20.63
C LEU A 154 -18.68 19.26 20.61
N SER A 155 -17.45 18.74 20.49
CA SER A 155 -17.14 17.30 20.59
C SER A 155 -15.88 17.04 21.41
N ASP A 156 -15.57 15.79 21.73
CA ASP A 156 -14.26 15.45 22.29
C ASP A 156 -13.18 15.54 21.20
N PRO A 157 -11.93 15.93 21.52
CA PRO A 157 -10.85 15.92 20.54
C PRO A 157 -10.65 14.53 19.92
N ALA A 158 -10.48 14.50 18.60
CA ALA A 158 -10.38 13.27 17.83
C ALA A 158 -9.18 13.31 16.88
N SER A 159 -8.70 12.12 16.48
CA SER A 159 -7.55 12.00 15.60
C SER A 159 -7.63 10.80 14.69
N VAL A 160 -7.14 10.98 13.47
CA VAL A 160 -6.84 9.90 12.54
C VAL A 160 -5.35 9.93 12.23
N PHE A 161 -4.71 8.78 12.34
CA PHE A 161 -3.29 8.58 12.10
C PHE A 161 -3.07 7.80 10.82
N PHE A 162 -2.24 8.34 9.94
CA PHE A 162 -1.88 7.75 8.66
C PHE A 162 -0.42 7.32 8.67
N SER A 163 -0.15 6.08 8.28
CA SER A 163 1.21 5.58 8.12
C SER A 163 1.33 4.72 6.89
N SER A 164 2.53 4.63 6.33
CA SER A 164 2.80 3.75 5.21
C SER A 164 4.18 3.13 5.29
N SER A 165 4.33 1.94 4.73
CA SER A 165 5.59 1.23 4.62
C SER A 165 5.70 0.50 3.30
N ILE A 166 6.93 0.30 2.84
CA ILE A 166 7.25 -0.52 1.67
C ILE A 166 8.20 -1.65 2.09
N SER A 167 7.95 -2.86 1.59
CA SER A 167 8.85 -4.01 1.70
C SER A 167 9.21 -4.50 0.31
N VAL A 168 10.50 -4.49 -0.02
CA VAL A 168 11.03 -5.05 -1.27
C VAL A 168 11.70 -6.37 -0.96
N THR A 169 11.26 -7.43 -1.64
CA THR A 169 11.77 -8.79 -1.46
C THR A 169 12.05 -9.43 -2.80
N ASN A 170 12.94 -10.41 -2.83
CA ASN A 170 13.08 -11.25 -4.02
C ASN A 170 11.83 -12.13 -4.16
N ILE A 171 11.37 -12.31 -5.38
CA ILE A 171 10.41 -13.35 -5.74
C ILE A 171 11.20 -14.64 -5.64
N ASP A 172 11.09 -15.29 -4.48
CA ASP A 172 11.63 -16.62 -4.29
C ASP A 172 10.99 -17.55 -5.33
N ASN A 173 11.73 -17.85 -6.39
CA ASN A 173 11.48 -19.01 -7.24
C ASN A 173 11.87 -20.32 -6.50
N ASN A 174 12.17 -20.24 -5.20
CA ASN A 174 12.55 -21.32 -4.30
C ASN A 174 11.37 -22.19 -3.85
N ASN A 175 10.30 -22.28 -4.64
CA ASN A 175 9.63 -23.57 -4.73
C ASN A 175 10.49 -24.37 -5.71
N PRO A 176 11.52 -25.13 -5.27
CA PRO A 176 12.13 -26.10 -6.16
C PRO A 176 10.96 -26.92 -6.70
N VAL A 177 10.67 -26.77 -8.00
CA VAL A 177 9.77 -27.68 -8.68
C VAL A 177 10.35 -29.05 -8.36
N PRO A 178 9.60 -29.93 -7.67
CA PRO A 178 10.11 -31.25 -7.35
C PRO A 178 10.64 -31.83 -8.65
N GLU A 179 11.95 -32.13 -8.68
CA GLU A 179 12.58 -32.65 -9.89
C GLU A 179 11.69 -33.79 -10.39
N PRO A 180 11.21 -33.73 -11.64
CA PRO A 180 10.09 -34.55 -12.03
C PRO A 180 10.52 -36.00 -11.89
N SER A 181 9.71 -36.78 -11.16
CA SER A 181 9.97 -38.19 -10.84
C SER A 181 10.17 -39.04 -12.10
N THR A 182 10.03 -38.47 -13.29
CA THR A 182 10.48 -38.99 -14.59
C THR A 182 11.91 -39.51 -14.60
N ILE A 183 12.89 -38.91 -13.93
CA ILE A 183 14.26 -39.51 -13.92
C ILE A 183 14.26 -40.81 -13.12
N VAL A 184 13.58 -40.83 -11.98
CA VAL A 184 13.40 -42.03 -11.15
C VAL A 184 12.58 -43.10 -11.88
N LEU A 185 11.52 -42.70 -12.58
CA LEU A 185 10.63 -43.57 -13.34
C LEU A 185 11.31 -44.12 -14.59
N LEU A 186 12.10 -43.31 -15.30
CA LEU A 186 12.91 -43.73 -16.43
C LEU A 186 13.98 -44.73 -15.97
N GLY A 187 14.66 -44.43 -14.86
CA GLY A 187 15.63 -45.35 -14.25
C GLY A 187 15.00 -46.68 -13.84
N ALA A 188 13.85 -46.64 -13.16
CA ALA A 188 13.10 -47.83 -12.78
C ALA A 188 12.58 -48.62 -13.99
N GLY A 189 12.11 -47.92 -15.03
CA GLY A 189 11.67 -48.51 -16.30
C GLY A 189 12.80 -49.23 -17.03
N LEU A 190 13.97 -48.58 -17.15
CA LEU A 190 15.15 -49.20 -17.77
C LEU A 190 15.68 -50.39 -16.96
N ALA A 191 15.68 -50.29 -15.63
CA ALA A 191 16.09 -51.40 -14.77
C ALA A 191 15.15 -52.61 -14.91
N SER A 192 13.84 -52.39 -14.96
CA SER A 192 12.85 -53.46 -15.14
C SER A 192 12.92 -54.09 -16.54
N LEU A 193 13.14 -53.28 -17.60
CA LEU A 193 13.43 -53.78 -18.95
C LEU A 193 14.73 -54.61 -19.02
N GLY A 194 15.80 -54.16 -18.37
CA GLY A 194 17.07 -54.88 -18.32
C GLY A 194 16.95 -56.23 -17.60
N LEU A 195 16.20 -56.29 -16.49
CA LEU A 195 15.90 -57.54 -15.80
C LEU A 195 15.05 -58.49 -16.65
N TYR A 196 14.08 -57.96 -17.39
CA TYR A 196 13.24 -58.74 -18.31
C TYR A 196 14.07 -59.36 -19.45
N ALA A 197 14.93 -58.57 -20.10
CA ALA A 197 15.79 -59.05 -21.21
C ALA A 197 16.73 -60.19 -20.77
N ARG A 198 17.30 -60.11 -19.56
CA ARG A 198 18.16 -61.19 -19.01
C ARG A 198 17.44 -62.50 -18.79
N ARG A 199 16.16 -62.48 -18.40
CA ARG A 199 15.37 -63.71 -18.21
C ARG A 199 15.08 -64.40 -19.53
N ARG A 200 14.85 -63.63 -20.60
CA ARG A 200 14.54 -64.18 -21.94
C ARG A 200 15.72 -64.95 -22.55
N ASN A 201 16.96 -64.54 -22.30
CA ASN A 201 18.15 -65.20 -22.85
C ASN A 201 18.57 -66.50 -22.13
N LYS A 202 17.83 -66.94 -21.09
CA LYS A 202 18.12 -68.19 -20.35
C LYS A 202 17.24 -69.38 -20.76
N ASN A 203 16.33 -69.18 -21.72
CA ASN A 203 15.54 -70.22 -22.38
C ASN A 203 15.99 -70.34 -23.83
#